data_AF-A0A8T3R660-F1
#
_entry.id   AF-A0A8T3R660-F1
#
_cell.length_a   1.000
_cell.length_b   1.000
_cell.length_c   1.000
_cell.angle_alpha   90.00
_cell.angle_beta   90.00
_cell.angle_gamma   90.00
#
_symmetry.space_group_name_H-M   'P 1'
#
loop_
_entity.id
_entity.type
_entity.pdbx_description
1 polymer ?
#
loop_
_entity_poly.entity_id
_entity_poly.type
_entity_poly.pdbx_seq_one_letter_code
_entity_poly.pdbx_strand_id
1 'polypeptide(L)' 'MCRSIKTLRRADEAATTGELEAAARQYVRKISGYRTPSARNADAFEGAIAEIAAASSRLLETFGVEIEEG' A
#
# COMPACT_ATOMS: atom_id res chain seq x y z
N MET A 1 0.08 -2.06 17.85
CA MET A 1 1.39 -1.49 17.46
C MET A 1 1.40 -1.40 15.94
N CYS A 2 1.68 -0.24 15.35
CA CYS A 2 1.76 -0.15 13.88
C CYS A 2 3.04 -0.85 13.42
N ARG A 3 2.92 -1.85 12.54
CA ARG A 3 4.10 -2.50 11.95
C ARG A 3 4.73 -1.55 10.92
N SER A 4 6.04 -1.68 10.70
CA SER A 4 6.75 -0.89 9.69
C SER A 4 6.23 -1.23 8.29
N ILE A 5 6.10 -0.20 7.45
CA ILE A 5 5.75 -0.37 6.03
C ILE A 5 6.91 -1.09 5.33
N LYS A 6 6.60 -2.16 4.57
CA LYS A 6 7.62 -2.99 3.89
C LYS A 6 8.25 -2.19 2.74
N THR A 7 9.58 -2.28 2.61
CA THR A 7 10.30 -1.76 1.44
C THR A 7 10.12 -2.70 0.26
N LEU A 8 9.56 -2.21 -0.85
CA LEU A 8 9.22 -3.02 -2.02
C LEU A 8 10.26 -2.97 -3.15
N ARG A 9 11.17 -1.98 -3.14
CA ARG A 9 12.30 -1.92 -4.08
C ARG A 9 13.39 -2.92 -3.67
N ARG A 10 13.32 -4.15 -4.21
CA ARG A 10 14.29 -5.23 -3.99
C ARG A 10 15.08 -5.49 -5.27
N ALA A 11 16.29 -6.05 -5.15
CA ALA A 11 17.19 -6.25 -6.29
C ALA A 11 16.80 -7.45 -7.17
N ASP A 12 16.24 -8.50 -6.57
CA ASP A 12 16.06 -9.81 -7.23
C ASP A 12 14.62 -10.35 -7.13
N GLU A 13 13.66 -9.53 -6.73
CA GLU A 13 12.27 -9.96 -6.49
C GLU A 13 11.29 -8.89 -6.95
N ALA A 14 10.27 -9.30 -7.71
CA ALA A 14 9.15 -8.46 -8.08
C ALA A 14 8.36 -8.05 -6.82
N ALA A 15 7.82 -6.84 -6.82
CA ALA A 15 6.81 -6.48 -5.82
C ALA A 15 5.45 -7.00 -6.28
N THR A 16 4.57 -7.34 -5.34
CA THR A 16 3.23 -7.80 -5.71
C THR A 16 2.16 -6.73 -5.48
N THR A 17 1.04 -6.82 -6.20
CA THR A 17 -0.11 -5.92 -6.02
C THR A 17 -0.67 -5.97 -4.58
N GLY A 18 -0.71 -7.13 -3.96
CA GLY A 18 -1.10 -7.33 -2.56
C GLY A 18 -0.09 -6.76 -1.58
N GLU A 19 1.21 -6.79 -1.87
CA GLU A 19 2.23 -6.11 -1.06
C GLU A 19 2.10 -4.59 -1.12
N LEU A 20 1.81 -4.04 -2.31
CA LEU A 20 1.49 -2.63 -2.50
C LEU A 20 0.27 -2.22 -1.69
N GLU A 21 -0.82 -2.99 -1.78
CA GLU A 21 -2.04 -2.73 -1.00
C GLU A 21 -1.77 -2.84 0.50
N ALA A 22 -1.01 -3.85 0.94
CA ALA A 22 -0.66 -4.02 2.34
C ALA A 22 0.23 -2.89 2.88
N ALA A 23 1.10 -2.33 2.05
CA ALA A 23 1.90 -1.15 2.38
C ALA A 23 1.03 0.11 2.46
N ALA A 24 0.17 0.34 1.46
CA ALA A 24 -0.77 1.45 1.42
C ALA A 24 -1.72 1.43 2.63
N ARG A 25 -2.28 0.27 2.97
CA ARG A 25 -3.14 0.07 4.15
C ARG A 25 -2.44 0.46 5.45
N GLN A 26 -1.14 0.16 5.58
CA GLN A 26 -0.38 0.56 6.76
C GLN A 26 -0.13 2.06 6.81
N TYR A 27 0.17 2.69 5.67
CA TYR A 27 0.27 4.14 5.56
C TYR A 27 -1.03 4.81 6.00
N VAL A 28 -2.16 4.39 5.44
CA VAL A 28 -3.48 4.99 5.76
C VAL A 28 -3.82 4.80 7.24
N ARG A 29 -3.55 3.62 7.83
CA ARG A 29 -3.70 3.41 9.29
C ARG A 29 -2.84 4.37 10.11
N LYS A 30 -1.58 4.57 9.68
CA LYS A 30 -0.63 5.42 10.40
C LYS A 30 -1.04 6.90 10.36
N ILE A 31 -1.52 7.39 9.22
CA ILE A 31 -1.95 8.79 9.05
C ILE A 31 -3.31 9.04 9.72
N SER A 32 -4.29 8.15 9.52
CA SER A 32 -5.63 8.32 10.06
C SER A 32 -5.76 8.04 11.56
N GLY A 33 -4.84 7.26 12.14
CA GLY A 33 -4.94 6.78 13.52
C GLY A 33 -5.96 5.64 13.71
N TYR A 34 -6.69 5.23 12.66
CA TYR A 34 -7.60 4.09 12.73
C TYR A 34 -6.86 2.76 12.68
N ARG A 35 -7.18 1.85 13.60
CA ARG A 35 -6.86 0.42 13.43
C ARG A 35 -7.91 -0.28 12.56
N THR A 36 -9.16 0.03 12.83
CA THR A 36 -10.34 -0.43 12.10
C THR A 36 -11.20 0.81 11.84
N PRO A 37 -11.47 1.16 10.57
CA PRO A 37 -12.38 2.26 10.26
C PRO A 37 -13.80 1.93 10.73
N SER A 38 -14.59 2.95 11.07
CA SER A 38 -16.03 2.77 11.28
C SER A 38 -16.72 2.50 9.94
N ALA A 39 -17.93 1.92 9.97
CA ALA A 39 -18.72 1.65 8.76
C ALA A 39 -18.90 2.91 7.89
N ARG A 40 -19.09 4.08 8.52
CA ARG A 40 -19.22 5.37 7.82
C ARG A 40 -17.96 5.77 7.04
N ASN A 41 -16.79 5.40 7.52
CA ASN A 41 -15.51 5.82 6.94
C ASN A 41 -14.84 4.72 6.11
N ALA A 42 -15.49 3.56 5.97
CA ALA A 42 -14.93 2.40 5.28
C ALA A 42 -14.58 2.72 3.82
N ASP A 43 -15.50 3.34 3.09
CA ASP A 43 -15.30 3.67 1.67
C ASP A 43 -14.15 4.67 1.47
N ALA A 44 -14.08 5.71 2.31
CA ALA A 44 -12.97 6.67 2.28
C ALA A 44 -11.63 6.01 2.62
N PHE A 45 -11.64 5.04 3.52
CA PHE A 45 -10.44 4.31 3.93
C PHE A 45 -9.93 3.40 2.81
N GLU A 46 -10.79 2.59 2.20
CA GLU A 46 -10.42 1.71 1.08
C GLU A 46 -10.08 2.51 -0.19
N GLY A 47 -10.77 3.63 -0.45
CA GLY A 47 -10.43 4.54 -1.54
C GLY A 47 -9.01 5.11 -1.42
N ALA A 48 -8.64 5.58 -0.23
CA ALA A 48 -7.28 6.06 0.03
C ALA A 48 -6.22 4.96 -0.17
N ILE A 49 -6.52 3.72 0.24
CA ILE A 49 -5.62 2.58 0.04
C ILE A 49 -5.38 2.34 -1.46
N ALA A 50 -6.44 2.30 -2.26
CA ALA A 50 -6.35 2.07 -3.69
C ALA A 50 -5.53 3.18 -4.39
N GLU A 51 -5.77 4.45 -4.04
CA GLU A 51 -5.02 5.57 -4.62
C GLU A 51 -3.52 5.52 -4.29
N ILE A 52 -3.19 5.22 -3.04
CA ILE A 52 -1.79 5.13 -2.60
C ILE A 52 -1.10 3.91 -3.21
N ALA A 53 -1.78 2.76 -3.30
CA ALA A 53 -1.24 1.57 -3.95
C ALA A 53 -0.95 1.85 -5.43
N ALA A 54 -1.88 2.48 -6.15
CA ALA A 54 -1.70 2.85 -7.55
C ALA A 54 -0.56 3.87 -7.75
N ALA A 55 -0.47 4.89 -6.89
CA ALA A 55 0.62 5.86 -6.94
C ALA A 55 1.99 5.22 -6.67
N SER A 56 2.04 4.29 -5.72
CA SER A 56 3.26 3.56 -5.36
C SER A 56 3.68 2.59 -6.47
N SER A 57 2.73 1.91 -7.13
CA SER A 57 3.00 1.05 -8.29
C SER A 57 3.70 1.82 -9.39
N ARG A 58 3.15 2.97 -9.81
CA ARG A 58 3.74 3.83 -10.84
C ARG A 58 5.16 4.31 -10.49
N LEU A 59 5.38 4.62 -9.21
CA LEU A 59 6.71 5.01 -8.72
C LEU A 59 7.72 3.87 -8.86
N LEU A 60 7.34 2.66 -8.45
CA LEU A 60 8.20 1.48 -8.51
C LEU A 60 8.50 1.07 -9.95
N GLU A 61 7.50 1.12 -10.84
CA GLU A 61 7.70 0.92 -12.28
C GLU A 61 8.70 1.93 -12.87
N THR A 62 8.64 3.20 -12.45
CA THR A 62 9.61 4.24 -12.86
C THR A 62 11.03 3.93 -12.37
N PHE A 63 11.17 3.17 -11.28
CA PHE A 63 12.45 2.68 -10.77
C PHE A 63 12.90 1.35 -11.38
N GLY A 64 12.15 0.80 -12.33
CA GLY A 64 12.46 -0.48 -12.99
C GLY A 64 12.17 -1.70 -12.13
N VAL A 65 11.30 -1.57 -11.12
CA VAL A 65 10.82 -2.71 -10.32
C VAL A 65 9.65 -3.35 -11.05
N GLU A 66 9.72 -4.66 -11.28
CA GLU A 66 8.60 -5.43 -11.82
C GLU A 66 7.49 -5.59 -10.79
N ILE A 67 6.24 -5.46 -11.24
CA ILE A 67 5.04 -5.67 -10.42
C ILE A 67 4.29 -6.89 -10.92
N GLU A 68 4.07 -7.86 -10.04
CA GLU A 68 3.28 -9.06 -10.32
C GLU A 68 1.92 -9.02 -9.62
N GLU A 69 0.93 -9.71 -10.18
CA GLU A 69 -0.34 -9.93 -9.47
C GLU A 69 -0.15 -10.91 -8.31
N GLY A 70 -0.59 -10.54 -7.10
CA GLY A 70 -0.53 -11.41 -5.93
C GLY A 70 -0.70 -10.71 -4.60
#